data_AF-A0A564VKX4-F1
#
_entry.id   AF-A0A564VKX4-F1
#
_cell.length_a   1.000
_cell.length_b   1.000
_cell.length_c   1.000
_cell.angle_alpha   90.00
_cell.angle_beta   90.00
_cell.angle_gamma   90.00
#
_symmetry.space_group_name_H-M   'P 1'
#
loop_
_entity.id
_entity.type
_entity.pdbx_description
1 polymer ?
#
loop_
_entity_poly.entity_id
_entity_poly.type
_entity_poly.pdbx_seq_one_letter_code
_entity_poly.pdbx_strand_id
1 'polypeptide(L)'
;MSVKDGKDYLYLIWKCSSNRRQYIVGQLSKNGQYEFCYCEEFNEAVKEGFSPLISFKDTNRVYKSQELFPVFSSRLPDRKRKDINKILKRYGLEQYDSYELLKRSGAKLPIDNLQFIDPILNFSQEFKKSFYLAGVRHYLGCNGDNCCEAVEVVPGEEINFVWEPDNLYDKNAVQAYDQREKLIGYVPRYYSEAFATFLKEKRMKKGKILCVDKNSNCDECIKIEVSVAGV
;
A
#
# COMPACT_ATOMS: atom_id res chain seq x y z
N MET A 1 0.82 9.91 -8.36
CA MET A 1 0.20 9.01 -9.36
C MET A 1 1.20 7.95 -9.80
N SER A 2 0.71 6.75 -10.06
CA SER A 2 1.48 5.60 -10.56
C SER A 2 1.84 5.67 -12.03
N VAL A 3 1.27 6.61 -12.78
CA VAL A 3 1.56 6.77 -14.19
C VAL A 3 2.85 7.57 -14.38
N LYS A 4 3.78 7.03 -15.16
CA LYS A 4 5.03 7.69 -15.56
C LYS A 4 5.36 7.28 -17.00
N ASP A 5 5.71 8.25 -17.83
CA ASP A 5 6.10 8.04 -19.24
C ASP A 5 5.08 7.23 -20.05
N GLY A 6 3.77 7.48 -19.82
CA GLY A 6 2.68 6.79 -20.50
C GLY A 6 2.41 5.36 -20.03
N LYS A 7 3.17 4.84 -19.05
CA LYS A 7 2.94 3.54 -18.44
C LYS A 7 2.32 3.71 -17.05
N ASP A 8 1.32 2.90 -16.73
CA ASP A 8 0.80 2.76 -15.37
C ASP A 8 1.57 1.64 -14.65
N TYR A 9 1.84 1.81 -13.36
CA TYR A 9 2.69 0.92 -12.58
C TYR A 9 2.02 0.48 -11.28
N LEU A 10 2.33 -0.74 -10.86
CA LEU A 10 2.04 -1.29 -9.54
C LEU A 10 3.31 -1.93 -8.98
N TYR A 11 3.50 -1.79 -7.69
CA TYR A 11 4.56 -2.47 -6.95
C TYR A 11 4.02 -3.72 -6.30
N LEU A 12 4.75 -4.82 -6.44
CA LEU A 12 4.54 -6.04 -5.69
C LEU A 12 5.36 -5.96 -4.41
N ILE A 13 4.67 -5.87 -3.28
CA ILE A 13 5.25 -5.83 -1.94
C ILE A 13 5.20 -7.21 -1.32
N TRP A 14 6.31 -7.65 -0.73
CA TRP A 14 6.36 -8.79 0.16
C TRP A 14 6.58 -8.33 1.60
N LYS A 15 5.72 -8.75 2.52
CA LYS A 15 5.90 -8.51 3.96
C LYS A 15 6.62 -9.70 4.58
N CYS A 16 7.84 -9.50 5.04
CA CYS A 16 8.63 -10.54 5.67
C CYS A 16 8.00 -10.95 7.02
N SER A 17 7.89 -12.25 7.27
CA SER A 17 7.26 -12.76 8.50
C SER A 17 8.13 -12.51 9.74
N SER A 18 9.45 -12.59 9.63
CA SER A 18 10.40 -12.50 10.76
C SER A 18 10.57 -11.07 11.27
N ASN A 19 10.87 -10.13 10.37
CA ASN A 19 11.17 -8.74 10.72
C ASN A 19 10.01 -7.76 10.43
N ARG A 20 8.92 -8.25 9.82
CA ARG A 20 7.72 -7.45 9.45
C ARG A 20 7.97 -6.32 8.45
N ARG A 21 9.19 -6.17 7.92
CA ARG A 21 9.53 -5.20 6.87
C ARG A 21 8.79 -5.54 5.58
N GLN A 22 8.37 -4.49 4.90
CA GLN A 22 7.75 -4.55 3.58
C GLN A 22 8.83 -4.27 2.54
N TYR A 23 9.05 -5.22 1.64
CA TYR A 23 10.03 -5.16 0.56
C TYR A 23 9.30 -5.00 -0.78
N ILE A 24 9.72 -4.03 -1.59
CA ILE A 24 9.30 -3.83 -2.98
C ILE A 24 10.06 -4.86 -3.84
N VAL A 25 9.47 -6.03 -4.02
CA VAL A 25 10.14 -7.17 -4.68
C VAL A 25 9.97 -7.14 -6.19
N GLY A 26 8.93 -6.51 -6.72
CA GLY A 26 8.72 -6.44 -8.16
C GLY A 26 7.81 -5.31 -8.61
N GLN A 27 7.76 -5.13 -9.92
CA GLN A 27 7.02 -4.07 -10.58
C GLN A 27 6.21 -4.66 -11.73
N LEU A 28 4.90 -4.42 -11.71
CA LEU A 28 3.98 -4.69 -12.80
C LEU A 28 3.68 -3.36 -13.51
N SER A 29 3.77 -3.33 -14.83
CA SER A 29 3.40 -2.16 -15.63
C SER A 29 2.36 -2.52 -16.69
N LYS A 30 1.56 -1.53 -17.09
CA LYS A 30 0.57 -1.63 -18.17
C LYS A 30 0.76 -0.48 -19.15
N ASN A 31 1.06 -0.82 -20.40
CA ASN A 31 1.05 0.09 -21.55
C ASN A 31 0.83 -0.71 -22.84
N GLY A 32 -0.43 -0.86 -23.24
CA GLY A 32 -0.85 -1.77 -24.31
C GLY A 32 -0.78 -3.26 -23.92
N GLN A 33 0.33 -3.67 -23.31
CA GLN A 33 0.57 -5.00 -22.74
C GLN A 33 0.99 -4.89 -21.26
N TYR A 34 1.01 -6.04 -20.56
CA TYR A 34 1.53 -6.17 -19.21
C TYR A 34 3.01 -6.55 -19.23
N GLU A 35 3.82 -5.86 -18.42
CA GLU A 35 5.23 -6.21 -18.20
C GLU A 35 5.51 -6.39 -16.71
N PHE A 36 6.16 -7.48 -16.32
CA PHE A 36 6.57 -7.74 -14.93
C PHE A 36 8.07 -8.00 -14.84
N CYS A 37 8.72 -7.44 -13.82
CA CYS A 37 10.10 -7.70 -13.46
C CYS A 37 10.30 -7.61 -11.94
N TYR A 38 11.33 -8.27 -11.42
CA TYR A 38 11.78 -8.01 -10.05
C TYR A 38 12.58 -6.70 -10.00
N CYS A 39 12.56 -6.02 -8.86
CA CYS A 39 13.15 -4.69 -8.71
C CYS A 39 14.02 -4.56 -7.45
N GLU A 40 14.31 -3.33 -7.04
CA GLU A 40 15.44 -2.95 -6.18
C GLU A 40 15.58 -3.77 -4.88
N GLU A 41 14.49 -4.00 -4.15
CA GLU A 41 14.55 -4.72 -2.87
C GLU A 41 14.45 -6.26 -3.00
N PHE A 42 14.40 -6.80 -4.21
CA PHE A 42 14.27 -8.25 -4.43
C PHE A 42 15.41 -9.05 -3.80
N ASN A 43 16.66 -8.66 -4.04
CA ASN A 43 17.82 -9.41 -3.53
C ASN A 43 17.92 -9.33 -2.00
N GLU A 44 17.51 -8.21 -1.40
CA GLU A 44 17.41 -8.07 0.06
C GLU A 44 16.31 -8.98 0.61
N ALA A 45 15.13 -8.98 -0.03
CA ALA A 45 14.03 -9.84 0.36
C ALA A 45 14.43 -11.33 0.31
N VAL A 46 15.20 -11.74 -0.71
CA VAL A 46 15.69 -13.12 -0.83
C VAL A 46 16.59 -13.51 0.34
N LYS A 47 17.48 -12.63 0.78
CA LYS A 47 18.33 -12.86 1.97
C LYS A 47 17.48 -13.06 3.24
N GLU A 48 16.31 -12.44 3.29
CA GLU A 48 15.36 -12.51 4.39
C GLU A 48 14.33 -13.65 4.24
N GLY A 49 14.46 -14.47 3.19
CA GLY A 49 13.64 -15.67 2.97
C GLY A 49 12.55 -15.55 1.89
N PHE A 50 12.51 -14.47 1.12
CA PHE A 50 11.65 -14.40 -0.06
C PHE A 50 12.11 -15.39 -1.14
N SER A 51 11.16 -16.05 -1.80
CA SER A 51 11.42 -16.92 -2.94
C SER A 51 10.82 -16.31 -4.21
N PRO A 52 11.51 -16.37 -5.37
CA PRO A 52 10.94 -15.94 -6.63
C PRO A 52 9.61 -16.68 -6.90
N LEU A 53 8.66 -15.96 -7.47
CA LEU A 53 7.38 -16.53 -7.91
C LEU A 53 7.64 -17.63 -8.94
N ILE A 54 6.93 -18.75 -8.79
CA ILE A 54 7.11 -19.96 -9.63
C ILE A 54 6.97 -19.66 -11.13
N SER A 55 6.08 -18.72 -11.49
CA SER A 55 5.85 -18.30 -12.87
C SER A 55 6.95 -17.40 -13.44
N PHE A 56 7.83 -16.86 -12.58
CA PHE A 56 8.88 -15.91 -12.92
C PHE A 56 10.22 -16.34 -12.28
N LYS A 57 10.74 -17.49 -12.72
CA LYS A 57 11.98 -18.09 -12.16
C LYS A 57 13.25 -17.34 -12.56
N ASP A 58 13.32 -16.87 -13.80
CA ASP A 58 14.42 -16.03 -14.26
C ASP A 58 14.21 -14.61 -13.72
N THR A 59 15.01 -14.23 -12.73
CA THR A 59 14.84 -12.98 -11.97
C THR A 59 15.33 -11.75 -12.72
N ASN A 60 16.13 -11.94 -13.78
CA ASN A 60 16.71 -10.85 -14.58
C ASN A 60 15.87 -10.55 -15.83
N ARG A 61 14.80 -11.32 -16.06
CA ARG A 61 13.94 -11.20 -17.23
C ARG A 61 12.79 -10.22 -16.99
N VAL A 62 12.48 -9.44 -18.03
CA VAL A 62 11.20 -8.73 -18.15
C VAL A 62 10.19 -9.64 -18.84
N TYR A 63 9.19 -10.09 -18.09
CA TYR A 63 8.09 -10.90 -18.59
C TYR A 63 7.05 -10.02 -19.25
N LYS A 64 6.48 -10.45 -20.37
CA LYS A 64 5.52 -9.68 -21.16
C LYS A 64 4.31 -10.54 -21.50
N SER A 65 3.12 -9.95 -21.47
CA SER A 65 1.86 -10.64 -21.78
C SER A 65 0.79 -9.66 -22.24
N GLN A 66 -0.06 -10.07 -23.20
CA GLN A 66 -1.21 -9.25 -23.62
C GLN A 66 -2.32 -9.22 -22.56
N GLU A 67 -2.41 -10.28 -21.76
CA GLU A 67 -3.35 -10.41 -20.65
C GLU A 67 -2.63 -10.35 -19.30
N LEU A 68 -3.37 -10.02 -18.23
CA LEU A 68 -2.80 -10.01 -16.88
C LEU A 68 -2.32 -11.42 -16.52
N PHE A 69 -1.08 -11.53 -16.03
CA PHE A 69 -0.47 -12.83 -15.72
C PHE A 69 -1.36 -13.68 -14.80
N PRO A 70 -1.55 -14.98 -15.08
CA PRO A 70 -2.40 -15.86 -14.28
C PRO A 70 -2.10 -15.86 -12.77
N VAL A 71 -0.81 -15.78 -12.39
CA VAL A 71 -0.37 -15.70 -10.98
C VAL A 71 -0.84 -14.43 -10.25
N PHE A 72 -1.21 -13.39 -11.00
CA PHE A 72 -1.77 -12.15 -10.45
C PHE A 72 -3.29 -12.12 -10.57
N SER A 73 -3.85 -12.55 -11.70
CA SER A 73 -5.31 -12.59 -11.88
C SER A 73 -5.99 -13.61 -10.97
N SER A 74 -5.31 -14.72 -10.60
CA SER A 74 -5.83 -15.71 -9.65
C SER A 74 -6.02 -15.17 -8.23
N ARG A 75 -5.45 -14.00 -7.91
CA ARG A 75 -5.63 -13.31 -6.62
C ARG A 75 -6.92 -12.49 -6.59
N LEU A 76 -7.53 -12.26 -7.75
CA LEU A 76 -8.72 -11.44 -7.88
C LEU A 76 -9.99 -12.29 -7.76
N PRO A 77 -11.09 -11.72 -7.26
CA PRO A 77 -12.41 -12.34 -7.37
C PRO A 77 -12.76 -12.65 -8.82
N ASP A 78 -13.36 -13.82 -9.06
CA ASP A 78 -13.85 -14.22 -10.37
C ASP A 78 -14.93 -13.26 -10.89
N ARG A 79 -14.86 -12.90 -12.17
CA ARG A 79 -15.84 -12.00 -12.83
C ARG A 79 -17.28 -12.52 -12.77
N LYS A 80 -17.47 -13.84 -12.72
CA LYS A 80 -18.78 -14.52 -12.67
C LYS A 80 -19.31 -14.72 -11.24
N ARG A 81 -18.57 -14.28 -10.22
CA ARG A 81 -18.98 -14.37 -8.82
C ARG A 81 -20.30 -13.61 -8.60
N LYS A 82 -21.28 -14.22 -7.92
CA LYS A 82 -22.64 -13.66 -7.73
C LYS A 82 -22.66 -12.24 -7.12
N ASP A 83 -21.77 -11.96 -6.18
CA ASP A 83 -21.64 -10.68 -5.47
C ASP A 83 -20.53 -9.77 -6.03
N ILE A 84 -20.03 -10.03 -7.25
CA ILE A 84 -18.93 -9.24 -7.84
C ILE A 84 -19.22 -7.74 -7.87
N ASN A 85 -20.45 -7.33 -8.19
CA ASN A 85 -20.84 -5.92 -8.24
C ASN A 85 -20.73 -5.23 -6.87
N LYS A 86 -20.95 -5.95 -5.76
CA LYS A 86 -20.77 -5.41 -4.41
C LYS A 86 -19.28 -5.17 -4.12
N ILE A 87 -18.42 -6.09 -4.57
CA ILE A 87 -16.97 -5.97 -4.42
C ILE A 87 -16.44 -4.80 -5.26
N LEU A 88 -16.87 -4.68 -6.51
CA LEU A 88 -16.47 -3.57 -7.39
C LEU A 88 -16.86 -2.22 -6.79
N LYS A 89 -18.09 -2.08 -6.28
CA LYS A 89 -18.54 -0.86 -5.57
C LYS A 89 -17.68 -0.52 -4.36
N ARG A 90 -17.25 -1.51 -3.56
CA ARG A 90 -16.33 -1.28 -2.41
C ARG A 90 -15.02 -0.63 -2.84
N TYR A 91 -14.54 -0.92 -4.05
CA TYR A 91 -13.35 -0.33 -4.62
C TYR A 91 -13.65 0.81 -5.60
N GLY A 92 -14.90 1.30 -5.68
CA GLY A 92 -15.30 2.41 -6.56
C GLY A 92 -15.23 2.08 -8.05
N LEU A 93 -15.48 0.83 -8.43
CA LEU A 93 -15.50 0.36 -9.82
C LEU A 93 -16.93 0.09 -10.28
N GLU A 94 -17.27 0.59 -11.47
CA GLU A 94 -18.56 0.36 -12.12
C GLU A 94 -18.57 -0.94 -12.92
N GLN A 95 -17.45 -1.25 -13.57
CA GLN A 95 -17.24 -2.44 -14.38
C GLN A 95 -16.02 -3.23 -13.92
N TYR A 96 -16.00 -4.51 -14.26
CA TYR A 96 -14.87 -5.38 -13.95
C TYR A 96 -13.67 -5.03 -14.83
N ASP A 97 -12.64 -4.45 -14.22
CA ASP A 97 -11.29 -4.31 -14.79
C ASP A 97 -10.31 -4.99 -13.84
N SER A 98 -9.63 -6.03 -14.32
CA SER A 98 -8.72 -6.82 -13.50
C SER A 98 -7.53 -6.00 -13.00
N TYR A 99 -6.97 -5.11 -13.82
CA TYR A 99 -5.83 -4.29 -13.44
C TYR A 99 -6.24 -3.22 -12.42
N GLU A 100 -7.37 -2.55 -12.64
CA GLU A 100 -7.84 -1.53 -11.69
C GLU A 100 -8.29 -2.17 -10.37
N LEU A 101 -8.89 -3.36 -10.41
CA LEU A 101 -9.22 -4.11 -9.20
C LEU A 101 -7.96 -4.55 -8.44
N LEU A 102 -6.91 -5.00 -9.15
CA LEU A 102 -5.60 -5.32 -8.57
C LEU A 102 -5.00 -4.09 -7.87
N LYS A 103 -5.02 -2.95 -8.57
CA LYS A 103 -4.52 -1.65 -8.08
C LYS A 103 -5.22 -1.17 -6.81
N ARG A 104 -6.55 -1.25 -6.77
CA ARG A 104 -7.35 -0.70 -5.65
C ARG A 104 -7.51 -1.65 -4.47
N SER A 105 -7.56 -2.96 -4.72
CA SER A 105 -7.71 -3.96 -3.66
C SER A 105 -6.38 -4.40 -3.05
N GLY A 106 -5.28 -4.23 -3.78
CA GLY A 106 -3.97 -4.78 -3.43
C GLY A 106 -3.89 -6.31 -3.50
N ALA A 107 -4.99 -7.00 -3.82
CA ALA A 107 -5.08 -8.44 -4.06
C ALA A 107 -4.30 -9.31 -3.07
N LYS A 108 -4.41 -8.98 -1.78
CA LYS A 108 -3.87 -9.78 -0.67
C LYS A 108 -4.60 -11.12 -0.59
N LEU A 109 -3.85 -12.17 -0.28
CA LEU A 109 -4.41 -13.48 0.03
C LEU A 109 -4.09 -13.87 1.48
N PRO A 110 -4.96 -14.65 2.16
CA PRO A 110 -4.65 -15.16 3.50
C PRO A 110 -3.48 -16.15 3.56
N ILE A 111 -3.11 -16.72 2.40
CA ILE A 111 -2.13 -17.81 2.28
C ILE A 111 -0.71 -17.31 1.98
N ASP A 112 -0.53 -16.01 1.73
CA ASP A 112 0.78 -15.41 1.49
C ASP A 112 0.89 -13.99 2.06
N ASN A 113 2.09 -13.42 1.95
CA ASN A 113 2.38 -12.07 2.43
C ASN A 113 2.60 -11.08 1.28
N LEU A 114 1.92 -11.26 0.16
CA LEU A 114 2.06 -10.43 -1.02
C LEU A 114 0.93 -9.41 -1.14
N GLN A 115 1.27 -8.21 -1.60
CA GLN A 115 0.31 -7.14 -1.83
C GLN A 115 0.74 -6.30 -3.03
N PHE A 116 -0.22 -5.89 -3.85
CA PHE A 116 -0.03 -4.84 -4.84
C PHE A 116 -0.26 -3.45 -4.25
N ILE A 117 0.65 -2.53 -4.55
CA ILE A 117 0.59 -1.14 -4.12
C ILE A 117 0.62 -0.24 -5.36
N ASP A 118 -0.21 0.80 -5.33
CA ASP A 118 -0.24 1.89 -6.29
C ASP A 118 0.86 2.91 -5.94
N PRO A 119 2.03 2.94 -6.61
CA PRO A 119 3.14 3.82 -6.22
C PRO A 119 2.85 5.32 -6.45
N ILE A 120 3.70 6.16 -5.88
CA ILE A 120 3.69 7.61 -6.10
C ILE A 120 4.91 7.97 -6.94
N LEU A 121 4.78 7.88 -8.27
CA LEU A 121 5.89 8.09 -9.23
C LEU A 121 5.89 9.50 -9.83
N ASN A 122 4.70 10.05 -10.08
CA ASN A 122 4.52 11.41 -10.54
C ASN A 122 3.67 12.17 -9.53
N PHE A 123 4.22 13.25 -8.99
CA PHE A 123 3.60 14.08 -7.98
C PHE A 123 3.77 15.57 -8.32
N SER A 124 3.90 15.96 -9.58
CA SER A 124 3.98 17.39 -9.94
C SER A 124 2.67 18.14 -9.72
N GLN A 125 1.53 17.46 -9.85
CA GLN A 125 0.21 18.05 -9.66
C GLN A 125 -0.35 17.74 -8.27
N GLU A 126 -1.37 18.49 -7.84
CA GLU A 126 -2.13 18.19 -6.62
C GLU A 126 -2.84 16.83 -6.76
N PHE A 127 -2.77 16.01 -5.72
CA PHE A 127 -3.46 14.72 -5.67
C PHE A 127 -3.90 14.37 -4.25
N LYS A 128 -4.81 13.40 -4.17
CA LYS A 128 -5.19 12.74 -2.92
C LYS A 128 -4.69 11.30 -2.92
N LYS A 129 -4.26 10.83 -1.74
CA LYS A 129 -3.82 9.46 -1.55
C LYS A 129 -4.46 8.86 -0.31
N SER A 130 -5.02 7.66 -0.46
CA SER A 130 -5.66 6.95 0.63
C SER A 130 -4.99 5.60 0.85
N PHE A 131 -4.67 5.29 2.10
CA PHE A 131 -3.95 4.08 2.50
C PHE A 131 -4.20 3.76 3.98
N TYR A 132 -3.86 2.55 4.39
CA TYR A 132 -3.93 2.14 5.79
C TYR A 132 -2.64 2.52 6.52
N LEU A 133 -2.75 3.03 7.74
CA LEU A 133 -1.60 3.29 8.59
C LEU A 133 -0.88 1.99 8.96
N ALA A 134 0.45 2.05 9.02
CA ALA A 134 1.28 0.96 9.50
C ALA A 134 1.48 1.05 11.02
N GLY A 135 1.71 -0.10 11.66
CA GLY A 135 2.11 -0.16 13.07
C GLY A 135 1.02 0.17 14.10
N VAL A 136 -0.23 0.37 13.67
CA VAL A 136 -1.37 0.81 14.50
C VAL A 136 -1.50 0.03 15.82
N ARG A 137 -1.31 -1.30 15.78
CA ARG A 137 -1.39 -2.19 16.95
C ARG A 137 -0.49 -1.79 18.12
N HIS A 138 0.64 -1.12 17.85
CA HIS A 138 1.62 -0.73 18.87
C HIS A 138 1.24 0.57 19.60
N TYR A 139 0.33 1.36 19.03
CA TYR A 139 0.09 2.73 19.48
C TYR A 139 -1.34 2.97 19.98
N LEU A 140 -2.30 2.12 19.57
CA LEU A 140 -3.67 2.22 20.03
C LEU A 140 -3.93 1.54 21.39
N GLY A 141 -2.95 0.83 21.96
CA GLY A 141 -3.10 0.13 23.24
C GLY A 141 -3.85 -1.20 23.17
N CYS A 142 -4.20 -1.69 21.96
CA CYS A 142 -4.80 -3.01 21.80
C CYS A 142 -3.79 -4.16 21.69
N ASN A 143 -2.52 -3.85 21.35
CA ASN A 143 -1.47 -4.81 21.00
C ASN A 143 -1.81 -5.80 19.87
N GLY A 144 -2.96 -5.63 19.22
CA GLY A 144 -3.48 -6.51 18.19
C GLY A 144 -4.55 -7.50 18.63
N ASP A 145 -4.82 -7.59 19.94
CA ASP A 145 -5.70 -8.61 20.52
C ASP A 145 -6.96 -7.99 21.17
N ASN A 146 -6.84 -6.81 21.78
CA ASN A 146 -7.94 -6.13 22.49
C ASN A 146 -8.42 -4.87 21.75
N CYS A 147 -8.84 -5.02 20.49
CA CYS A 147 -9.25 -3.88 19.67
C CYS A 147 -10.43 -3.08 20.24
N CYS A 148 -11.29 -3.71 21.06
CA CYS A 148 -12.38 -3.04 21.76
C CYS A 148 -11.91 -1.97 22.75
N GLU A 149 -10.73 -2.18 23.37
CA GLU A 149 -10.12 -1.26 24.34
C GLU A 149 -9.12 -0.28 23.67
N ALA A 150 -8.93 -0.41 22.35
CA ALA A 150 -8.11 0.52 21.59
C ALA A 150 -8.64 1.95 21.73
N VAL A 151 -7.73 2.91 21.74
CA VAL A 151 -8.07 4.34 21.68
C VAL A 151 -9.11 4.62 20.61
N GLU A 152 -10.10 5.43 20.98
CA GLU A 152 -11.16 5.84 20.07
C GLU A 152 -10.60 6.80 19.03
N VAL A 153 -10.63 6.39 17.77
CA VAL A 153 -10.25 7.19 16.60
C VAL A 153 -11.51 7.37 15.77
N VAL A 154 -11.87 8.60 15.41
CA VAL A 154 -13.16 8.89 14.79
C VAL A 154 -12.98 9.22 13.30
N PRO A 155 -13.74 8.58 12.39
CA PRO A 155 -13.76 8.98 10.99
C PRO A 155 -14.10 10.46 10.80
N GLY A 156 -13.37 11.12 9.92
CA GLY A 156 -13.47 12.56 9.66
C GLY A 156 -12.50 13.41 10.45
N GLU A 157 -11.90 12.90 11.54
CA GLU A 157 -10.90 13.64 12.31
C GLU A 157 -9.65 13.93 11.47
N GLU A 158 -9.06 15.10 11.71
CA GLU A 158 -7.80 15.50 11.09
C GLU A 158 -6.62 14.74 11.69
N ILE A 159 -5.61 14.50 10.87
CA ILE A 159 -4.35 13.89 11.28
C ILE A 159 -3.16 14.76 10.85
N ASN A 160 -2.15 14.78 11.70
CA ASN A 160 -0.89 15.46 11.49
C ASN A 160 0.22 14.45 11.22
N PHE A 161 1.26 14.89 10.49
CA PHE A 161 2.39 14.05 10.14
C PHE A 161 3.70 14.68 10.59
N VAL A 162 4.60 13.85 11.14
CA VAL A 162 5.93 14.28 11.59
C VAL A 162 6.96 13.34 10.98
N TRP A 163 7.99 13.89 10.35
CA TRP A 163 9.11 13.13 9.82
C TRP A 163 10.08 12.79 10.96
N GLU A 164 10.47 11.52 11.07
CA GLU A 164 11.38 10.98 12.09
C GLU A 164 12.69 10.51 11.41
N PRO A 165 13.66 11.42 11.16
CA PRO A 165 14.90 11.09 10.45
C PRO A 165 15.80 10.10 11.19
N ASP A 166 15.72 10.07 12.53
CA ASP A 166 16.58 9.27 13.41
C ASP A 166 16.01 7.87 13.70
N ASN A 167 14.94 7.47 13.00
CA ASN A 167 14.34 6.15 13.17
C ASN A 167 15.32 5.04 12.77
N LEU A 168 15.56 4.09 13.67
CA LEU A 168 16.54 3.01 13.50
C LEU A 168 16.24 2.04 12.35
N TYR A 169 14.99 1.99 11.87
CA TYR A 169 14.53 1.01 10.87
C TYR A 169 14.27 1.62 9.49
N ASP A 170 13.94 2.92 9.45
CA ASP A 170 13.66 3.67 8.24
C ASP A 170 13.92 5.18 8.44
N LYS A 171 15.01 5.71 7.89
CA LYS A 171 15.35 7.15 7.91
C LYS A 171 14.27 8.08 7.31
N ASN A 172 13.34 7.51 6.54
CA ASN A 172 12.22 8.23 5.93
C ASN A 172 10.92 8.05 6.72
N ALA A 173 10.94 7.43 7.91
CA ALA A 173 9.76 7.17 8.71
C ALA A 173 8.93 8.44 8.93
N VAL A 174 7.63 8.35 8.67
CA VAL A 174 6.68 9.44 8.90
C VAL A 174 5.61 8.97 9.86
N GLN A 175 5.60 9.58 11.04
CA GLN A 175 4.63 9.36 12.10
C GLN A 175 3.30 10.04 11.76
N ALA A 176 2.19 9.42 12.17
CA ALA A 176 0.84 9.96 12.06
C ALA A 176 0.25 10.18 13.45
N TYR A 177 -0.18 11.40 13.73
CA TYR A 177 -0.75 11.84 15.00
C TYR A 177 -2.21 12.23 14.83
N ASP A 178 -3.04 11.88 15.80
CA ASP A 178 -4.40 12.38 15.89
C ASP A 178 -4.45 13.83 16.43
N GLN A 179 -5.64 14.39 16.50
CA GLN A 179 -5.90 15.73 17.04
C GLN A 179 -5.60 15.91 18.53
N ARG A 180 -5.36 14.83 19.27
CA ARG A 180 -4.97 14.83 20.69
C ARG A 180 -3.46 14.64 20.86
N GLU A 181 -2.70 14.83 19.78
CA GLU A 181 -1.25 14.61 19.72
C GLU A 181 -0.82 13.18 20.08
N LYS A 182 -1.72 12.22 19.93
CA LYS A 182 -1.39 10.81 20.14
C LYS A 182 -0.88 10.20 18.83
N LEU A 183 0.28 9.57 18.89
CA LEU A 183 0.78 8.73 17.81
C LEU A 183 -0.20 7.58 17.57
N ILE A 184 -0.71 7.44 16.35
CA ILE A 184 -1.68 6.39 15.97
C ILE A 184 -1.12 5.41 14.94
N GLY A 185 0.06 5.68 14.39
CA GLY A 185 0.73 4.81 13.44
C GLY A 185 1.74 5.55 12.58
N TYR A 186 2.14 4.92 11.49
CA TYR A 186 3.12 5.43 10.53
C TYR A 186 2.57 5.38 9.12
N VAL A 187 3.08 6.26 8.26
CA VAL A 187 2.97 6.07 6.81
C VAL A 187 3.69 4.75 6.45
N PRO A 188 3.06 3.85 5.66
CA PRO A 188 3.70 2.61 5.26
C PRO A 188 5.06 2.86 4.58
N ARG A 189 6.03 1.96 4.81
CA ARG A 189 7.41 2.08 4.33
C ARG A 189 7.50 2.35 2.82
N TYR A 190 6.66 1.70 2.02
CA TYR A 190 6.63 1.91 0.56
C TYR A 190 6.18 3.31 0.11
N TYR A 191 5.70 4.16 1.02
CA TYR A 191 5.40 5.57 0.78
C TYR A 191 6.25 6.53 1.62
N SER A 192 7.04 6.03 2.58
CA SER A 192 7.69 6.87 3.59
C SER A 192 8.63 7.89 2.97
N GLU A 193 9.44 7.49 1.98
CA GLU A 193 10.32 8.39 1.23
C GLU A 193 9.59 9.54 0.54
N ALA A 194 8.50 9.23 -0.18
CA ALA A 194 7.69 10.24 -0.86
C ALA A 194 7.07 11.22 0.15
N PHE A 195 6.52 10.71 1.25
CA PHE A 195 5.90 11.54 2.29
C PHE A 195 6.91 12.39 3.06
N ALA A 196 8.08 11.84 3.38
CA ALA A 196 9.18 12.60 3.98
C ALA A 196 9.60 13.77 3.06
N THR A 197 9.64 13.54 1.75
CA THR A 197 9.89 14.59 0.75
C THR A 197 8.80 15.65 0.76
N PHE A 198 7.52 15.26 0.74
CA PHE A 198 6.40 16.21 0.76
C PHE A 198 6.35 17.06 2.04
N LEU A 199 6.79 16.51 3.18
CA LEU A 199 6.92 17.25 4.44
C LEU A 199 8.04 18.29 4.36
N LYS A 200 9.22 17.90 3.86
CA LYS A 200 10.36 18.82 3.65
C LYS A 200 9.98 19.99 2.72
N GLU A 201 9.24 19.69 1.65
CA GLU A 201 8.77 20.66 0.67
C GLU A 201 7.54 21.46 1.14
N LYS A 202 6.98 21.17 2.33
CA LYS A 202 5.75 21.80 2.86
C LYS A 202 4.53 21.68 1.95
N ARG A 203 4.41 20.56 1.23
CA ARG A 203 3.33 20.28 0.27
C ARG A 203 2.22 19.42 0.85
N MET A 204 2.44 18.81 2.00
CA MET A 204 1.45 18.05 2.73
C MET A 204 0.36 18.99 3.28
N LYS A 205 -0.89 18.77 2.88
CA LYS A 205 -2.06 19.33 3.56
C LYS A 205 -2.43 18.40 4.73
N LYS A 206 -3.37 18.83 5.58
CA LYS A 206 -3.90 17.98 6.65
C LYS A 206 -4.52 16.69 6.08
N GLY A 207 -4.20 15.56 6.70
CA GLY A 207 -4.88 14.30 6.39
C GLY A 207 -6.18 14.20 7.17
N LYS A 208 -7.00 13.20 6.84
CA LYS A 208 -8.19 12.83 7.61
C LYS A 208 -8.33 11.32 7.72
N ILE A 209 -8.96 10.85 8.79
CA ILE A 209 -9.36 9.45 8.93
C ILE A 209 -10.58 9.19 8.05
N LEU A 210 -10.49 8.19 7.17
CA LEU A 210 -11.60 7.76 6.31
C LEU A 210 -12.44 6.68 6.97
N CYS A 211 -11.80 5.66 7.53
CA CYS A 211 -12.49 4.58 8.20
C CYS A 211 -11.64 3.97 9.30
N VAL A 212 -12.32 3.49 10.34
CA VAL A 212 -11.74 2.72 11.43
C VAL A 212 -12.49 1.40 11.49
N ASP A 213 -11.80 0.30 11.22
CA ASP A 213 -12.34 -1.06 11.30
C ASP A 213 -11.55 -1.85 12.32
N LYS A 214 -12.10 -1.92 13.54
CA LYS A 214 -11.52 -2.66 14.66
C LYS A 214 -11.77 -4.18 14.58
N ASN A 215 -12.63 -4.64 13.66
CA ASN A 215 -12.94 -6.05 13.43
C ASN A 215 -12.05 -6.68 12.34
N SER A 216 -11.42 -5.86 11.51
CA SER A 216 -10.44 -6.28 10.53
C SER A 216 -9.08 -6.56 11.16
N ASN A 217 -8.16 -7.16 10.38
CA ASN A 217 -6.77 -7.31 10.82
C ASN A 217 -6.14 -5.93 11.10
N CYS A 218 -5.19 -5.87 12.03
CA CYS A 218 -4.57 -4.61 12.45
C CYS A 218 -3.80 -3.86 11.33
N ASP A 219 -3.48 -4.52 10.22
CA ASP A 219 -2.83 -3.89 9.08
C ASP A 219 -3.85 -3.14 8.18
N GLU A 220 -5.15 -3.27 8.45
CA GLU A 220 -6.27 -2.64 7.75
C GLU A 220 -7.23 -1.92 8.72
N CYS A 221 -6.74 -1.56 9.91
CA CYS A 221 -7.57 -1.00 10.98
C CYS A 221 -7.92 0.48 10.75
N ILE A 222 -6.94 1.32 10.45
CA ILE A 222 -7.15 2.77 10.23
C ILE A 222 -6.78 3.11 8.80
N LYS A 223 -7.77 3.52 8.01
CA LYS A 223 -7.55 4.09 6.68
C LYS A 223 -7.62 5.60 6.75
N ILE A 224 -6.67 6.24 6.10
CA ILE A 224 -6.58 7.69 6.03
C ILE A 224 -6.62 8.17 4.57
N GLU A 225 -6.89 9.45 4.38
CA GLU A 225 -6.72 10.17 3.12
C GLU A 225 -5.88 11.41 3.38
N VAL A 226 -4.92 11.65 2.50
CA VAL A 226 -4.04 12.82 2.57
C VAL A 226 -4.08 13.54 1.24
N SER A 227 -4.15 14.87 1.30
CA SER A 227 -4.05 15.73 0.11
C SER A 227 -2.64 16.31 0.06
N VAL A 228 -2.01 16.24 -1.11
CA VAL A 228 -0.65 16.75 -1.36
C VAL A 228 -0.74 17.79 -2.46
N ALA A 229 -0.22 18.99 -2.21
CA ALA A 229 -0.17 20.08 -3.19
C ALA A 229 0.79 19.75 -4.34
N GLY A 230 0.56 20.34 -5.53
CA GLY A 230 1.50 20.28 -6.64
C GLY A 230 2.83 20.99 -6.36
N VAL A 231 3.79 20.85 -7.28
CA VAL A 231 4.99 21.69 -7.38
C VAL A 231 4.67 22.91 -8.23
#